data_AF-A0A8J7H510-F1
#
_entry.id   AF-A0A8J7H510-F1
#
_cell.length_a   1.000
_cell.length_b   1.000
_cell.length_c   1.000
_cell.angle_alpha   90.00
_cell.angle_beta   90.00
_cell.angle_gamma   90.00
#
_symmetry.space_group_name_H-M   'P 1'
#
loop_
_entity.id
_entity.type
_entity.pdbx_description
1 polymer ?
#
loop_
_entity_poly.entity_id
_entity_poly.type
_entity_poly.pdbx_seq_one_letter_code
_entity_poly.pdbx_strand_id
1 'polypeptide(L)'
;LAYRSQGGGDHLINPLVDWAAPVAFGDFYQGMPIVGTHAALVTDGGKRPLLAGRVFNDGFEAVVGAGSGLSISSTFSPVHGQVGEEGAHAHAEVRYTVVGVLPADGSAWDKAILVPVNAVWRVHGIHAPGDHDDEHEHHDRDDGHEHAEGDTHEHHDDSEAHHHEAGVPAIVVKPLSIAGAYQLRSLYRSTAAQAVFPGEVLVKLYSILGDIRALLMYIAMGTQGLVGMAVALVAVMHLRQRQKQIGALRAFGAPRTGIFLLIWCGLMSLVSAGVAIGVGLGYASAQAVAIVMSEKSGFVLPITLGEDDLWFVLLLLAVAAVVLTLPAVLSYRQSPAAALRGE
;
A
#
# COMPACT_ATOMS: atom_id res chain seq x y z
N LEU A 1 -10.84 2.86 -27.66
CA LEU A 1 -11.36 3.79 -26.64
C LEU A 1 -10.95 5.17 -27.13
N ALA A 2 -11.88 5.96 -27.67
CA ALA A 2 -11.50 7.28 -28.15
C ALA A 2 -11.37 8.24 -26.96
N TYR A 3 -10.20 8.86 -26.85
CA TYR A 3 -9.93 9.95 -25.93
C TYR A 3 -10.30 11.25 -26.65
N ARG A 4 -11.20 12.05 -26.07
CA ARG A 4 -11.49 13.39 -26.57
C ARG A 4 -10.35 14.30 -26.13
N SER A 5 -9.33 14.42 -26.98
CA SER A 5 -8.54 15.66 -27.06
C SER A 5 -9.52 16.80 -27.35
N GLN A 6 -9.29 18.00 -26.80
CA GLN A 6 -10.14 19.16 -27.08
C GLN A 6 -10.01 19.55 -28.56
N GLY A 7 -10.74 18.88 -29.44
CA GLY A 7 -10.75 19.08 -30.88
C GLY A 7 -11.80 18.15 -31.49
N GLY A 8 -12.83 18.72 -32.13
CA GLY A 8 -14.06 18.03 -32.50
C GLY A 8 -13.86 16.86 -33.47
N GLY A 9 -14.11 15.64 -32.97
CA GLY A 9 -14.33 14.44 -33.77
C GLY A 9 -15.29 13.52 -33.03
N ASP A 10 -16.38 13.14 -33.70
CA ASP A 10 -17.50 12.38 -33.13
C ASP A 10 -17.13 10.89 -33.00
N HIS A 11 -16.17 10.58 -32.12
CA HIS A 11 -15.85 9.20 -31.78
C HIS A 11 -16.78 8.71 -30.69
N LEU A 12 -17.70 7.82 -31.08
CA LEU A 12 -18.67 7.15 -30.22
C LEU A 12 -17.99 6.60 -28.96
N ILE A 13 -18.30 7.19 -27.81
CA ILE A 13 -17.93 6.68 -26.50
C ILE A 13 -18.52 5.26 -26.41
N ASN A 14 -17.67 4.27 -26.12
CA ASN A 14 -18.13 2.90 -25.96
C ASN A 14 -19.23 2.88 -24.88
N PRO A 15 -20.46 2.41 -25.17
CA PRO A 15 -21.61 2.53 -24.27
C PRO A 15 -21.46 1.74 -22.97
N LEU A 16 -20.39 0.96 -22.82
CA LEU A 16 -20.06 0.19 -21.61
C LEU A 16 -19.18 0.99 -20.63
N VAL A 17 -18.71 2.16 -21.01
CA VAL A 17 -17.72 2.97 -20.27
C VAL A 17 -18.40 4.14 -19.58
N ASP A 18 -18.20 4.24 -18.26
CA ASP A 18 -18.60 5.41 -17.44
C ASP A 18 -17.63 6.56 -17.72
N TRP A 19 -16.33 6.31 -17.52
CA TRP A 19 -15.25 7.22 -17.89
C TRP A 19 -13.99 6.44 -18.24
N ALA A 20 -13.10 7.07 -19.01
CA ALA A 20 -11.77 6.55 -19.30
C ALA A 20 -10.75 7.68 -19.20
N ALA A 21 -9.53 7.34 -18.79
CA ALA A 21 -8.44 8.30 -18.67
C ALA A 21 -7.11 7.66 -19.10
N PRO A 22 -6.30 8.35 -19.92
CA PRO A 22 -4.95 7.91 -20.22
C PRO A 22 -4.08 7.96 -18.96
N VAL A 23 -3.06 7.10 -18.90
CA VAL A 23 -2.06 7.11 -17.84
C VAL A 23 -0.68 7.00 -18.47
N ALA A 24 0.17 7.98 -18.17
CA ALA A 24 1.58 8.02 -18.55
C ALA A 24 2.45 8.12 -17.29
N PHE A 25 3.58 7.40 -17.32
CA PHE A 25 4.59 7.38 -16.25
C PHE A 25 5.97 7.67 -16.87
N GLY A 26 6.94 8.10 -16.05
CA GLY A 26 8.33 8.25 -16.48
C GLY A 26 9.13 9.21 -15.60
N ASP A 27 8.46 10.23 -15.06
CA ASP A 27 9.11 11.28 -14.29
C ASP A 27 8.85 11.17 -12.80
N PHE A 28 9.78 11.72 -12.02
CA PHE A 28 9.71 11.78 -10.56
C PHE A 28 10.05 13.18 -10.04
N TYR A 29 9.60 13.46 -8.82
CA TYR A 29 10.05 14.61 -8.04
C TYR A 29 10.29 14.19 -6.59
N GLN A 30 11.53 14.29 -6.11
CA GLN A 30 11.92 13.87 -4.75
C GLN A 30 11.45 12.44 -4.39
N GLY A 31 11.48 11.52 -5.35
CA GLY A 31 11.01 10.13 -5.18
C GLY A 31 9.49 9.93 -5.28
N MET A 32 8.72 11.00 -5.47
CA MET A 32 7.29 10.92 -5.77
C MET A 32 7.06 10.70 -7.28
N PRO A 33 6.26 9.70 -7.69
CA PRO A 33 5.97 9.47 -9.09
C PRO A 33 5.07 10.60 -9.65
N ILE A 34 5.41 11.07 -10.84
CA ILE A 34 4.58 11.97 -11.64
C ILE A 34 3.77 11.11 -12.61
N VAL A 35 2.45 11.28 -12.56
CA VAL A 35 1.48 10.49 -13.33
C VAL A 35 0.70 11.43 -14.24
N GLY A 36 0.98 11.34 -15.54
CA GLY A 36 0.25 12.06 -16.57
C GLY A 36 -1.12 11.43 -16.81
N THR A 37 -2.20 12.17 -16.59
CA THR A 37 -3.57 11.65 -16.75
C THR A 37 -4.60 12.73 -17.07
N HIS A 38 -5.87 12.37 -17.07
CA HIS A 38 -7.01 13.25 -17.27
C HIS A 38 -7.76 13.50 -15.95
N ALA A 39 -8.44 14.64 -15.84
CA ALA A 39 -9.21 15.07 -14.66
C ALA A 39 -10.23 14.02 -14.16
N ALA A 40 -10.75 13.20 -15.08
CA ALA A 40 -11.67 12.11 -14.76
C ALA A 40 -11.04 11.05 -13.84
N LEU A 41 -9.74 10.74 -13.98
CA LEU A 41 -9.06 9.80 -13.07
C LEU A 41 -8.88 10.43 -11.69
N VAL A 42 -8.42 11.69 -11.65
CA VAL A 42 -8.15 12.44 -10.42
C VAL A 42 -9.39 12.52 -9.54
N THR A 43 -10.55 12.71 -10.16
CA THR A 43 -11.84 12.89 -9.48
C THR A 43 -12.71 11.64 -9.43
N ASP A 44 -12.24 10.48 -9.90
CA ASP A 44 -13.07 9.27 -10.09
C ASP A 44 -14.41 9.58 -10.79
N GLY A 45 -14.35 10.29 -11.92
CA GLY A 45 -15.52 10.74 -12.66
C GLY A 45 -16.37 11.77 -11.91
N GLY A 46 -15.75 12.65 -11.12
CA GLY A 46 -16.43 13.69 -10.33
C GLY A 46 -16.94 13.24 -8.95
N LYS A 47 -16.71 11.98 -8.56
CA LYS A 47 -17.17 11.42 -7.27
C LYS A 47 -16.23 11.76 -6.11
N ARG A 48 -14.94 11.97 -6.40
CA ARG A 48 -13.91 12.29 -5.42
C ARG A 48 -13.72 13.81 -5.34
N PRO A 49 -14.10 14.47 -4.23
CA PRO A 49 -13.75 15.87 -4.01
C PRO A 49 -12.26 16.00 -3.70
N LEU A 50 -11.68 17.16 -4.03
CA LEU A 50 -10.34 17.53 -3.58
C LEU A 50 -10.41 18.06 -2.15
N LEU A 51 -9.34 17.83 -1.39
CA LEU A 51 -9.17 18.40 -0.05
C LEU A 51 -9.03 19.93 -0.11
N ALA A 52 -8.30 20.42 -1.12
CA ALA A 52 -8.11 21.85 -1.34
C ALA A 52 -7.87 22.15 -2.83
N GLY A 53 -8.23 23.37 -3.26
CA GLY A 53 -7.96 23.86 -4.60
C GLY A 53 -8.90 23.28 -5.67
N ARG A 54 -8.37 23.03 -6.86
CA ARG A 54 -9.11 22.51 -8.00
C ARG A 54 -8.30 21.48 -8.79
N VAL A 55 -8.97 20.78 -9.69
CA VAL A 55 -8.29 19.92 -10.66
C VAL A 55 -7.56 20.79 -11.69
N PHE A 56 -6.47 20.27 -12.23
CA PHE A 56 -5.78 20.87 -13.37
C PHE A 56 -6.71 20.94 -14.59
N ASN A 57 -6.54 21.96 -15.43
CA ASN A 57 -7.30 22.09 -16.67
C ASN A 57 -6.41 21.80 -17.89
N ASP A 58 -5.28 22.51 -18.00
CA ASP A 58 -4.22 22.29 -18.99
C ASP A 58 -2.94 23.00 -18.50
N GLY A 59 -1.83 22.84 -19.21
CA GLY A 59 -0.54 23.45 -18.96
C GLY A 59 0.28 22.67 -17.96
N PHE A 60 1.21 23.37 -17.31
CA PHE A 60 2.05 22.84 -16.25
C PHE A 60 1.38 23.03 -14.87
N GLU A 61 0.20 22.46 -14.72
CA GLU A 61 -0.54 22.39 -13.45
C GLU A 61 -0.43 20.99 -12.85
N ALA A 62 -0.48 20.90 -11.52
CA ALA A 62 -0.42 19.63 -10.80
C ALA A 62 -1.46 19.54 -9.68
N VAL A 63 -1.99 18.33 -9.49
CA VAL A 63 -2.74 17.94 -8.29
C VAL A 63 -1.89 16.94 -7.53
N VAL A 64 -1.70 17.17 -6.23
CA VAL A 64 -0.81 16.34 -5.40
C VAL A 64 -1.59 15.53 -4.38
N GLY A 65 -1.06 14.37 -4.00
CA GLY A 65 -1.53 13.64 -2.83
C GLY A 65 -1.27 14.40 -1.52
N ALA A 66 -2.12 14.21 -0.51
CA ALA A 66 -1.97 14.85 0.80
C ALA A 66 -0.65 14.51 1.52
N GLY A 67 -0.06 13.35 1.23
CA GLY A 67 1.22 12.89 1.78
C GLY A 67 2.46 13.38 1.01
N SER A 68 2.29 14.21 -0.03
CA SER A 68 3.40 14.75 -0.83
C SER A 68 4.22 15.83 -0.11
N GLY A 69 3.65 16.48 0.91
CA GLY A 69 4.24 17.66 1.57
C GLY A 69 4.18 18.94 0.73
N LEU A 70 3.66 18.90 -0.49
CA LEU A 70 3.46 20.07 -1.35
C LEU A 70 2.13 20.75 -1.05
N SER A 71 2.11 22.08 -1.11
CA SER A 71 0.92 22.90 -0.89
C SER A 71 0.47 23.58 -2.17
N ILE A 72 -0.74 24.15 -2.18
CA ILE A 72 -1.18 24.99 -3.30
C ILE A 72 -0.16 26.12 -3.53
N SER A 73 0.09 26.42 -4.80
CA SER A 73 1.11 27.37 -5.29
C SER A 73 2.56 26.91 -5.10
N SER A 74 2.82 25.73 -4.52
CA SER A 74 4.14 25.11 -4.63
C SER A 74 4.48 24.85 -6.10
N THR A 75 5.75 25.01 -6.45
CA THR A 75 6.22 24.72 -7.80
C THR A 75 7.34 23.68 -7.76
N PHE A 76 7.50 22.90 -8.81
CA PHE A 76 8.55 21.88 -8.93
C PHE A 76 8.88 21.61 -10.40
N SER A 77 10.02 20.97 -10.65
CA SER A 77 10.47 20.58 -11.99
C SER A 77 10.65 19.07 -12.02
N PRO A 78 10.19 18.39 -13.09
CA PRO A 78 10.27 16.93 -13.18
C PRO A 78 11.70 16.49 -13.49
N VAL A 79 12.04 15.27 -13.06
CA VAL A 79 13.29 14.59 -13.41
C VAL A 79 12.93 13.25 -14.06
N HIS A 80 13.56 12.95 -15.19
CA HIS A 80 13.39 11.68 -15.87
C HIS A 80 14.09 10.56 -15.09
N GLY A 81 13.37 9.46 -14.82
CA GLY A 81 13.89 8.37 -13.99
C GLY A 81 14.05 8.71 -12.51
N GLN A 82 14.38 7.72 -11.70
CA GLN A 82 14.62 7.93 -10.27
C GLN A 82 16.03 8.51 -10.06
N VAL A 83 16.17 9.44 -9.10
CA VAL A 83 17.49 10.03 -8.77
C VAL A 83 18.48 8.91 -8.42
N GLY A 84 19.47 8.69 -9.30
CA GLY A 84 20.48 7.64 -9.17
C GLY A 84 20.50 6.57 -10.27
N GLU A 85 19.55 6.57 -11.22
CA GLU A 85 19.62 5.74 -12.43
C GLU A 85 20.47 6.39 -13.54
N GLU A 86 21.23 5.59 -14.30
CA GLU A 86 21.99 6.06 -15.47
C GLU A 86 21.02 6.64 -16.53
N GLY A 87 21.17 7.93 -16.86
CA GLY A 87 20.30 8.65 -17.81
C GLY A 87 19.29 9.62 -17.18
N ALA A 88 19.38 9.89 -15.87
CA ALA A 88 18.51 10.87 -15.22
C ALA A 88 18.79 12.30 -15.70
N HIS A 89 17.87 12.86 -16.48
CA HIS A 89 17.91 14.24 -16.98
C HIS A 89 16.82 15.08 -16.31
N ALA A 90 17.18 16.25 -15.80
CA ALA A 90 16.23 17.19 -15.24
C ALA A 90 15.67 18.10 -16.33
N HIS A 91 14.35 18.21 -16.45
CA HIS A 91 13.72 19.20 -17.32
C HIS A 91 13.66 20.54 -16.60
N ALA A 92 14.81 21.21 -16.47
CA ALA A 92 14.95 22.46 -15.72
C ALA A 92 14.06 23.61 -16.26
N GLU A 93 13.72 23.54 -17.55
CA GLU A 93 12.87 24.53 -18.24
C GLU A 93 11.37 24.30 -17.99
N VAL A 94 11.00 23.16 -17.41
CA VAL A 94 9.60 22.80 -17.12
C VAL A 94 9.31 23.07 -15.65
N ARG A 95 8.25 23.84 -15.39
CA ARG A 95 7.82 24.17 -14.03
C ARG A 95 6.33 23.90 -13.83
N TYR A 96 6.03 22.88 -13.05
CA TYR A 96 4.67 22.61 -12.61
C TYR A 96 4.30 23.49 -11.41
N THR A 97 3.03 23.90 -11.36
CA THR A 97 2.42 24.61 -10.22
C THR A 97 1.31 23.78 -9.63
N VAL A 98 1.34 23.57 -8.32
CA VAL A 98 0.32 22.82 -7.59
C VAL A 98 -0.95 23.65 -7.46
N VAL A 99 -2.06 23.16 -8.00
CA VAL A 99 -3.38 23.84 -7.99
C VAL A 99 -4.44 23.11 -7.17
N GLY A 100 -4.13 21.89 -6.72
CA GLY A 100 -5.05 21.08 -5.94
C GLY A 100 -4.37 20.01 -5.10
N VAL A 101 -5.08 19.58 -4.05
CA VAL A 101 -4.62 18.53 -3.13
C VAL A 101 -5.72 17.48 -3.00
N LEU A 102 -5.38 16.20 -3.18
CA LEU A 102 -6.28 15.07 -2.94
C LEU A 102 -6.42 14.78 -1.44
N PRO A 103 -7.59 14.28 -0.98
CA PRO A 103 -7.72 13.77 0.38
C PRO A 103 -6.82 12.55 0.61
N ALA A 104 -6.33 12.38 1.84
CA ALA A 104 -5.55 11.20 2.22
C ALA A 104 -6.45 9.96 2.30
N ASP A 105 -6.08 8.88 1.63
CA ASP A 105 -6.79 7.59 1.68
C ASP A 105 -5.88 6.39 2.02
N GLY A 106 -4.60 6.65 2.32
CA GLY A 106 -3.60 5.64 2.66
C GLY A 106 -3.08 4.84 1.47
N SER A 107 -3.51 5.18 0.25
CA SER A 107 -3.03 4.56 -0.99
C SER A 107 -1.77 5.24 -1.51
N ALA A 108 -1.17 4.64 -2.56
CA ALA A 108 -0.05 5.23 -3.26
C ALA A 108 -0.34 6.63 -3.85
N TRP A 109 -1.62 7.00 -4.03
CA TRP A 109 -2.01 8.33 -4.51
C TRP A 109 -1.66 9.43 -3.50
N ASP A 110 -1.52 9.11 -2.21
CA ASP A 110 -1.13 10.09 -1.18
C ASP A 110 0.26 10.67 -1.43
N LYS A 111 1.14 9.93 -2.13
CA LYS A 111 2.51 10.36 -2.49
C LYS A 111 2.70 10.63 -3.98
N ALA A 112 1.63 10.60 -4.77
CA ALA A 112 1.71 10.81 -6.22
C ALA A 112 1.47 12.28 -6.59
N ILE A 113 2.04 12.67 -7.73
CA ILE A 113 1.79 13.97 -8.37
C ILE A 113 1.06 13.68 -9.68
N LEU A 114 -0.15 14.22 -9.83
CA LEU A 114 -0.99 14.04 -11.01
C LEU A 114 -0.92 15.30 -11.88
N VAL A 115 -0.60 15.12 -13.15
CA VAL A 115 -0.48 16.22 -14.14
C VAL A 115 -1.31 15.91 -15.38
N PRO A 116 -1.67 16.92 -16.20
CA PRO A 116 -2.27 16.67 -17.51
C PRO A 116 -1.38 15.76 -18.36
N VAL A 117 -1.96 14.73 -19.00
CA VAL A 117 -1.19 13.81 -19.87
C VAL A 117 -0.47 14.53 -21.01
N ASN A 118 -1.08 15.58 -21.56
CA ASN A 118 -0.51 16.41 -22.61
C ASN A 118 0.67 17.26 -22.11
N ALA A 119 0.74 17.57 -20.82
CA ALA A 119 1.92 18.19 -20.23
C ALA A 119 3.11 17.22 -20.31
N VAL A 120 2.90 15.93 -20.00
CA VAL A 120 3.96 14.91 -20.14
C VAL A 120 4.42 14.78 -21.59
N TRP A 121 3.50 14.79 -22.55
CA TRP A 121 3.85 14.75 -23.97
C TRP A 121 4.65 15.97 -24.44
N ARG A 122 4.25 17.19 -24.04
CA ARG A 122 5.01 18.42 -24.32
C ARG A 122 6.42 18.37 -23.75
N VAL A 123 6.61 17.85 -22.54
CA VAL A 123 7.94 17.69 -21.94
C VAL A 123 8.83 16.75 -22.77
N HIS A 124 8.24 15.78 -23.44
CA HIS A 124 8.94 14.76 -24.23
C HIS A 124 8.91 15.01 -25.75
N GLY A 125 8.48 16.19 -26.21
CA GLY A 125 8.40 16.51 -27.64
C GLY A 125 7.41 15.64 -28.44
N ILE A 126 6.43 15.03 -27.77
CA ILE A 126 5.39 14.23 -28.40
C ILE A 126 4.20 15.15 -28.70
N HIS A 127 3.80 15.26 -29.97
CA HIS A 127 2.64 16.06 -30.36
C HIS A 127 1.34 15.33 -30.04
N ALA A 128 0.35 16.06 -29.51
CA ALA A 128 -0.96 15.47 -29.20
C ALA A 128 -1.68 15.03 -30.49
N PRO A 129 -2.58 14.03 -30.44
CA PRO A 129 -3.32 13.62 -31.62
C PRO A 129 -4.21 14.77 -32.10
N GLY A 130 -3.93 15.29 -33.31
CA GLY A 130 -4.67 16.39 -33.94
C GLY A 130 -3.99 17.76 -33.94
N ASP A 131 -2.77 17.89 -33.40
CA ASP A 131 -1.92 19.06 -33.68
C ASP A 131 -1.31 18.89 -35.07
N HIS A 132 -1.92 19.52 -36.07
CA HIS A 132 -1.27 19.81 -37.34
C HIS A 132 -0.73 21.23 -37.23
N ASP A 133 0.54 21.38 -36.85
CA ASP A 133 1.23 22.63 -37.09
C ASP A 133 1.52 22.71 -38.59
N ASP A 134 0.77 23.57 -39.29
CA ASP A 134 1.15 24.11 -40.59
C ASP A 134 2.40 24.99 -40.39
N GLU A 135 3.56 24.37 -40.16
CA GLU A 135 4.83 25.09 -40.24
C GLU A 135 5.14 25.35 -41.71
N HIS A 136 4.72 26.53 -42.18
CA HIS A 136 5.27 27.14 -43.37
C HIS A 136 6.78 27.30 -43.18
N GLU A 137 7.57 26.42 -43.80
CA GLU A 137 8.98 26.64 -44.03
C GLU A 137 9.17 27.93 -44.84
N HIS A 138 9.55 28.99 -44.14
CA HIS A 138 10.08 30.19 -44.74
C HIS A 138 11.46 29.87 -45.32
N HIS A 139 11.49 29.45 -46.59
CA HIS A 139 12.71 29.48 -47.39
C HIS A 139 13.07 30.96 -47.67
N ASP A 140 13.88 31.54 -46.79
CA ASP A 140 14.59 32.78 -47.08
C ASP A 140 15.52 32.55 -48.26
N ARG A 141 15.25 33.27 -49.35
CA ARG A 141 16.19 33.44 -50.46
C ARG A 141 17.20 34.49 -50.04
N ASP A 142 18.48 34.14 -49.99
CA ASP A 142 19.55 35.09 -50.22
C ASP A 142 20.63 34.47 -51.12
N ASP A 143 21.07 35.28 -52.08
CA ASP A 143 21.89 34.91 -53.23
C ASP A 143 23.40 34.94 -52.89
N GLY A 144 24.14 34.04 -53.54
CA GLY A 144 25.53 34.28 -53.94
C GLY A 144 26.59 33.43 -53.24
N HIS A 145 27.13 32.45 -53.97
CA HIS A 145 28.55 32.38 -54.36
C HIS A 145 28.83 31.06 -55.09
N GLU A 146 29.32 31.17 -56.33
CA GLU A 146 29.94 30.08 -57.08
C GLU A 146 31.26 29.67 -56.41
N HIS A 147 31.56 28.37 -56.31
CA HIS A 147 32.86 27.77 -56.70
C HIS A 147 32.85 26.23 -56.53
N ALA A 148 33.12 25.57 -57.66
CA ALA A 148 34.03 24.44 -57.89
C ALA A 148 33.92 23.12 -57.07
N GLU A 149 33.60 22.08 -57.85
CA GLU A 149 33.73 20.63 -57.70
C GLU A 149 34.59 20.01 -56.58
N GLY A 150 34.03 18.94 -56.00
CA GLY A 150 34.78 17.75 -55.59
C GLY A 150 34.59 17.32 -54.13
N ASP A 151 33.50 16.60 -53.83
CA ASP A 151 33.56 15.34 -53.06
C ASP A 151 32.16 14.74 -52.92
N THR A 152 32.02 13.48 -53.36
CA THR A 152 30.81 12.67 -53.18
C THR A 152 30.81 12.09 -51.76
N HIS A 153 30.26 12.84 -50.82
CA HIS A 153 29.75 12.27 -49.58
C HIS A 153 28.23 12.11 -49.70
N GLU A 154 27.79 10.88 -49.95
CA GLU A 154 26.41 10.46 -49.75
C GLU A 154 26.07 10.59 -48.26
N HIS A 155 25.58 11.77 -47.88
CA HIS A 155 24.80 11.90 -46.66
C HIS A 155 23.44 11.27 -46.92
N HIS A 156 23.27 10.03 -46.46
CA HIS A 156 21.97 9.50 -46.12
C HIS A 156 21.35 10.42 -45.06
N ASP A 157 20.59 11.40 -45.51
CA ASP A 157 19.68 12.18 -44.67
C ASP A 157 18.43 11.33 -44.45
N ASP A 158 18.60 10.23 -43.69
CA ASP A 158 17.49 9.46 -43.13
C ASP A 158 17.02 10.17 -41.85
N SER A 159 16.68 11.45 -41.96
CA SER A 159 15.87 12.15 -40.97
C SER A 159 14.40 12.06 -41.39
N GLU A 160 13.90 10.83 -41.57
CA GLU A 160 12.47 10.61 -41.38
C GLU A 160 12.17 10.98 -39.92
N ALA A 161 11.72 12.22 -39.71
CA ALA A 161 11.00 12.60 -38.51
C ALA A 161 9.79 11.67 -38.44
N HIS A 162 9.96 10.51 -37.79
CA HIS A 162 8.87 9.63 -37.47
C HIS A 162 7.91 10.43 -36.61
N HIS A 163 6.83 10.92 -37.24
CA HIS A 163 5.69 11.52 -36.57
C HIS A 163 5.13 10.48 -35.60
N HIS A 164 5.62 10.50 -34.37
CA HIS A 164 5.06 9.69 -33.30
C HIS A 164 3.72 10.32 -32.92
N GLU A 165 2.66 9.92 -33.61
CA GLU A 165 1.29 10.13 -33.12
C GLU A 165 1.26 9.64 -31.66
N ALA A 166 0.78 10.50 -30.74
CA ALA A 166 0.77 10.20 -29.31
C ALA A 166 -0.05 8.93 -29.01
N GLY A 167 0.63 7.79 -28.97
CA GLY A 167 0.11 6.55 -28.43
C GLY A 167 0.02 6.64 -26.92
N VAL A 168 -1.13 6.30 -26.34
CA VAL A 168 -1.24 6.18 -24.88
C VAL A 168 -0.81 4.76 -24.50
N PRO A 169 0.23 4.57 -23.66
CA PRO A 169 0.69 3.23 -23.28
C PRO A 169 -0.34 2.48 -22.42
N ALA A 170 -1.16 3.20 -21.65
CA ALA A 170 -2.20 2.61 -20.82
C ALA A 170 -3.42 3.53 -20.69
N ILE A 171 -4.63 2.95 -20.71
CA ILE A 171 -5.88 3.66 -20.44
C ILE A 171 -6.60 2.97 -19.28
N VAL A 172 -6.90 3.73 -18.23
CA VAL A 172 -7.77 3.28 -17.15
C VAL A 172 -9.21 3.48 -17.60
N VAL A 173 -10.02 2.44 -17.47
CA VAL A 173 -11.42 2.43 -17.90
C VAL A 173 -12.31 2.03 -16.72
N LYS A 174 -13.26 2.90 -16.37
CA LYS A 174 -14.34 2.57 -15.44
C LYS A 174 -15.53 2.04 -16.23
N PRO A 175 -15.88 0.76 -16.09
CA PRO A 175 -17.07 0.20 -16.72
C PRO A 175 -18.34 0.63 -15.98
N LEU A 176 -19.46 0.76 -16.69
CA LEU A 176 -20.78 1.03 -16.09
C LEU A 176 -21.31 -0.13 -15.24
N SER A 177 -20.89 -1.35 -15.55
CA SER A 177 -21.29 -2.56 -14.82
C SER A 177 -20.20 -3.63 -14.84
N ILE A 178 -20.28 -4.60 -13.92
CA ILE A 178 -19.37 -5.75 -13.89
C ILE A 178 -19.45 -6.54 -15.21
N ALA A 179 -20.65 -6.75 -15.76
CA ALA A 179 -20.84 -7.41 -17.05
C ALA A 179 -20.20 -6.61 -18.20
N GLY A 180 -20.40 -5.29 -18.21
CA GLY A 180 -19.77 -4.38 -19.18
C GLY A 180 -18.25 -4.42 -19.12
N ALA A 181 -17.67 -4.60 -17.93
CA ALA A 181 -16.24 -4.86 -17.78
C ALA A 181 -15.83 -6.10 -18.60
N TYR A 182 -16.38 -7.28 -18.31
CA TYR A 182 -16.02 -8.53 -19.01
C TYR A 182 -16.19 -8.43 -20.53
N GLN A 183 -17.23 -7.73 -20.99
CA GLN A 183 -17.43 -7.46 -22.42
C GLN A 183 -16.32 -6.57 -23.00
N LEU A 184 -15.95 -5.48 -22.33
CA LEU A 184 -14.80 -4.64 -22.71
C LEU A 184 -13.50 -5.46 -22.76
N ARG A 185 -13.28 -6.37 -21.81
CA ARG A 185 -12.09 -7.25 -21.84
C ARG A 185 -12.08 -8.19 -23.03
N SER A 186 -13.24 -8.74 -23.42
CA SER A 186 -13.34 -9.56 -24.62
C SER A 186 -13.10 -8.76 -25.90
N LEU A 187 -13.58 -7.50 -25.96
CA LEU A 187 -13.41 -6.62 -27.11
C LEU A 187 -11.95 -6.16 -27.26
N TYR A 188 -11.27 -5.86 -26.15
CA TYR A 188 -9.89 -5.38 -26.12
C TYR A 188 -8.90 -6.50 -25.78
N ARG A 189 -9.06 -7.68 -26.40
CA ARG A 189 -8.10 -8.78 -26.35
C ARG A 189 -7.58 -9.04 -27.76
N SER A 190 -6.66 -8.19 -28.20
CA SER A 190 -6.07 -8.21 -29.54
C SER A 190 -4.54 -8.09 -29.48
N THR A 191 -3.86 -8.16 -30.63
CA THR A 191 -2.43 -7.88 -30.74
C THR A 191 -2.06 -6.42 -30.46
N ALA A 192 -3.00 -5.48 -30.66
CA ALA A 192 -2.75 -4.05 -30.48
C ALA A 192 -3.05 -3.56 -29.04
N ALA A 193 -3.95 -4.23 -28.32
CA ALA A 193 -4.33 -3.86 -26.98
C ALA A 193 -4.83 -5.07 -26.18
N GLN A 194 -4.47 -5.10 -24.90
CA GLN A 194 -4.90 -6.12 -23.95
C GLN A 194 -5.51 -5.46 -22.70
N ALA A 195 -6.80 -5.67 -22.50
CA ALA A 195 -7.50 -5.28 -21.28
C ALA A 195 -7.19 -6.26 -20.14
N VAL A 196 -6.82 -5.70 -18.99
CA VAL A 196 -6.53 -6.42 -17.74
C VAL A 196 -7.47 -5.93 -16.65
N PHE A 197 -7.92 -6.83 -15.77
CA PHE A 197 -8.65 -6.47 -14.55
C PHE A 197 -7.76 -6.60 -13.32
N PRO A 198 -7.25 -5.48 -12.78
CA PRO A 198 -6.46 -5.49 -11.56
C PRO A 198 -7.20 -6.16 -10.40
N GLY A 199 -8.54 -6.01 -10.32
CA GLY A 199 -9.35 -6.60 -9.25
C GLY A 199 -9.24 -8.12 -9.15
N GLU A 200 -9.14 -8.85 -10.26
CA GLU A 200 -8.99 -10.31 -10.26
C GLU A 200 -7.62 -10.72 -9.69
N VAL A 201 -6.58 -9.99 -10.07
CA VAL A 201 -5.22 -10.20 -9.56
C VAL A 201 -5.15 -9.87 -8.07
N LEU A 202 -5.76 -8.76 -7.64
CA LEU A 202 -5.81 -8.37 -6.23
C LEU A 202 -6.55 -9.40 -5.39
N VAL A 203 -7.71 -9.90 -5.83
CA VAL A 203 -8.45 -10.96 -5.13
C VAL A 203 -7.60 -12.21 -4.99
N LYS A 204 -6.87 -12.61 -6.05
CA LYS A 204 -5.97 -13.76 -5.99
C LYS A 204 -4.81 -13.55 -5.01
N LEU A 205 -4.21 -12.35 -5.00
CA LEU A 205 -3.16 -12.01 -4.04
C LEU A 205 -3.68 -12.03 -2.61
N TYR A 206 -4.87 -11.47 -2.35
CA TYR A 206 -5.50 -11.51 -1.03
C TYR A 206 -5.85 -12.94 -0.60
N SER A 207 -6.25 -13.80 -1.53
CA SER A 207 -6.49 -15.23 -1.24
C SER A 207 -5.20 -15.92 -0.78
N ILE A 208 -4.11 -15.74 -1.53
CA ILE A 208 -2.81 -16.33 -1.16
C ILE A 208 -2.32 -15.79 0.19
N LEU A 209 -2.47 -14.49 0.42
CA LEU A 209 -2.11 -13.88 1.70
C LEU A 209 -2.98 -14.42 2.85
N GLY A 210 -4.27 -14.65 2.59
CA GLY A 210 -5.18 -15.32 3.51
C GLY A 210 -4.74 -16.74 3.86
N ASP A 211 -4.31 -17.52 2.87
CA ASP A 211 -3.80 -18.88 3.06
C ASP A 211 -2.52 -18.87 3.92
N ILE A 212 -1.61 -17.93 3.67
CA ILE A 212 -0.39 -17.75 4.48
C ILE A 212 -0.75 -17.36 5.91
N ARG A 213 -1.72 -16.46 6.10
CA ARG A 213 -2.20 -16.06 7.44
C ARG A 213 -2.75 -17.28 8.20
N ALA A 214 -3.54 -18.13 7.55
CA ALA A 214 -4.07 -19.35 8.17
C ALA A 214 -2.95 -20.31 8.60
N LEU A 215 -1.95 -20.51 7.75
CA LEU A 215 -0.78 -21.34 8.07
C LEU A 215 -0.01 -20.80 9.29
N LEU A 216 0.27 -19.49 9.32
CA LEU A 216 0.94 -18.85 10.45
C LEU A 216 0.12 -18.96 11.74
N MET A 217 -1.21 -18.87 11.64
CA MET A 217 -2.11 -19.06 12.78
C MET A 217 -2.03 -20.50 13.33
N TYR A 218 -1.94 -21.52 12.48
CA TYR A 218 -1.75 -22.90 12.95
C TYR A 218 -0.40 -23.10 13.64
N ILE A 219 0.67 -22.52 13.11
CA ILE A 219 1.99 -22.54 13.76
C ILE A 219 1.91 -21.85 15.12
N ALA A 220 1.28 -20.67 15.19
CA ALA A 220 1.08 -19.92 16.42
C ALA A 220 0.24 -20.69 17.45
N MET A 221 -0.84 -21.36 17.03
CA MET A 221 -1.63 -22.22 17.91
C MET A 221 -0.81 -23.40 18.45
N GLY A 222 0.02 -24.02 17.61
CA GLY A 222 0.92 -25.09 18.01
C GLY A 222 1.96 -24.65 19.04
N THR A 223 2.62 -23.50 18.80
CA THR A 223 3.59 -22.94 19.76
C THR A 223 2.91 -22.48 21.04
N GLN A 224 1.70 -21.91 20.97
CA GLN A 224 0.89 -21.54 22.14
C GLN A 224 0.56 -22.76 23.00
N GLY A 225 0.23 -23.90 22.38
CA GLY A 225 0.02 -25.16 23.09
C GLY A 225 1.27 -25.63 23.85
N LEU A 226 2.44 -25.57 23.20
CA LEU A 226 3.73 -25.91 23.81
C LEU A 226 4.08 -24.97 24.99
N VAL A 227 3.90 -23.66 24.80
CA VAL A 227 4.08 -22.65 25.86
C VAL A 227 3.10 -22.88 27.01
N GLY A 228 1.83 -23.17 26.72
CA GLY A 228 0.82 -23.49 27.72
C GLY A 228 1.21 -24.69 28.57
N MET A 229 1.74 -25.75 27.95
CA MET A 229 2.27 -26.92 28.68
C MET A 229 3.49 -26.57 29.53
N ALA A 230 4.41 -25.74 29.04
CA ALA A 230 5.55 -25.27 29.82
C ALA A 230 5.11 -24.43 31.03
N VAL A 231 4.15 -23.51 30.87
CA VAL A 231 3.58 -22.72 31.95
C VAL A 231 2.91 -23.61 32.99
N ALA A 232 2.18 -24.65 32.57
CA ALA A 232 1.57 -25.61 33.49
C ALA A 232 2.62 -26.37 34.31
N LEU A 233 3.73 -26.81 33.68
CA LEU A 233 4.85 -27.46 34.39
C LEU A 233 5.51 -26.52 35.40
N VAL A 234 5.79 -25.26 35.00
CA VAL A 234 6.35 -24.24 35.89
C VAL A 234 5.40 -23.96 37.06
N ALA A 235 4.09 -23.88 36.82
CA ALA A 235 3.10 -23.71 37.86
C ALA A 235 3.12 -24.86 38.88
N VAL A 236 3.17 -26.12 38.41
CA VAL A 236 3.30 -27.30 39.28
C VAL A 236 4.61 -27.27 40.08
N MET A 237 5.72 -26.90 39.46
CA MET A 237 7.02 -26.79 40.13
C MET A 237 7.01 -25.70 41.21
N HIS A 238 6.43 -24.54 40.91
CA HIS A 238 6.31 -23.43 41.85
C HIS A 238 5.43 -23.80 43.07
N LEU A 239 4.37 -24.58 42.84
CA LEU A 239 3.56 -25.18 43.88
C LEU A 239 4.37 -26.12 44.78
N ARG A 240 5.17 -27.03 44.19
CA ARG A 240 6.04 -27.95 44.93
C ARG A 240 7.04 -27.20 45.82
N GLN A 241 7.67 -26.16 45.30
CA GLN A 241 8.62 -25.34 46.07
C GLN A 241 7.98 -24.65 47.28
N ARG A 242 6.67 -24.33 47.20
CA ARG A 242 5.92 -23.66 48.29
C ARG A 242 5.11 -24.60 49.17
N GLN A 243 5.25 -25.92 49.03
CA GLN A 243 4.49 -26.91 49.81
C GLN A 243 4.62 -26.72 51.33
N LYS A 244 5.85 -26.44 51.83
CA LYS A 244 6.09 -26.22 53.27
C LYS A 244 5.36 -24.97 53.79
N GLN A 245 5.35 -23.89 53.00
CA GLN A 245 4.65 -22.64 53.35
C GLN A 245 3.14 -22.84 53.35
N ILE A 246 2.61 -23.59 52.37
CA ILE A 246 1.18 -23.95 52.30
C ILE A 246 0.78 -24.84 53.49
N GLY A 247 1.62 -25.79 53.88
CA GLY A 247 1.43 -26.62 55.07
C GLY A 247 1.38 -25.80 56.36
N ALA A 248 2.29 -24.83 56.51
CA ALA A 248 2.29 -23.90 57.65
C ALA A 248 1.02 -23.04 57.68
N LEU A 249 0.59 -22.46 56.55
CA LEU A 249 -0.66 -21.69 56.44
C LEU A 249 -1.88 -22.50 56.89
N ARG A 250 -1.94 -23.79 56.53
CA ARG A 250 -3.01 -24.69 56.99
C ARG A 250 -2.94 -24.97 58.49
N ALA A 251 -1.75 -25.09 59.06
CA ALA A 251 -1.57 -25.28 60.50
C ALA A 251 -2.06 -24.06 61.31
N PHE A 252 -1.93 -22.85 60.76
CA PHE A 252 -2.49 -21.62 61.34
C PHE A 252 -4.00 -21.42 61.09
N GLY A 253 -4.67 -22.39 60.45
CA GLY A 253 -6.13 -22.38 60.27
C GLY A 253 -6.63 -21.78 58.96
N ALA A 254 -5.77 -21.55 57.96
CA ALA A 254 -6.22 -21.04 56.67
C ALA A 254 -7.21 -22.02 55.99
N PRO A 255 -8.39 -21.53 55.52
CA PRO A 255 -9.37 -22.38 54.86
C PRO A 255 -8.83 -22.88 53.51
N ARG A 256 -9.28 -24.08 53.12
CA ARG A 256 -8.81 -24.73 51.87
C ARG A 256 -9.10 -23.88 50.62
N THR A 257 -10.23 -23.16 50.61
CA THR A 257 -10.60 -22.21 49.56
C THR A 257 -9.68 -20.99 49.53
N GLY A 258 -9.23 -20.50 50.70
CA GLY A 258 -8.30 -19.39 50.79
C GLY A 258 -6.93 -19.71 50.16
N ILE A 259 -6.43 -20.92 50.37
CA ILE A 259 -5.17 -21.38 49.76
C ILE A 259 -5.31 -21.56 48.25
N PHE A 260 -6.43 -22.14 47.80
CA PHE A 260 -6.73 -22.25 46.38
C PHE A 260 -6.74 -20.88 45.70
N LEU A 261 -7.51 -19.91 46.26
CA LEU A 261 -7.59 -18.57 45.70
C LEU A 261 -6.25 -17.84 45.74
N LEU A 262 -5.46 -17.99 46.80
CA LEU A 262 -4.13 -17.39 46.90
C LEU A 262 -3.21 -17.87 45.77
N ILE A 263 -3.17 -19.19 45.53
CA ILE A 263 -2.33 -19.79 44.49
C ILE A 263 -2.87 -19.44 43.11
N TRP A 264 -4.18 -19.58 42.89
CA TRP A 264 -4.81 -19.33 41.60
C TRP A 264 -4.66 -17.86 41.21
N CYS A 265 -4.93 -16.90 42.10
CA CYS A 265 -4.72 -15.48 41.83
C CYS A 265 -3.25 -15.15 41.57
N GLY A 266 -2.30 -15.77 42.29
CA GLY A 266 -0.87 -15.57 42.08
C GLY A 266 -0.37 -16.11 40.73
N LEU A 267 -0.88 -17.26 40.28
CA LEU A 267 -0.55 -17.81 38.96
C LEU A 267 -1.25 -17.02 37.85
N MET A 268 -2.51 -16.62 38.06
CA MET A 268 -3.28 -15.85 37.10
C MET A 268 -2.70 -14.44 36.91
N SER A 269 -2.20 -13.79 37.97
CA SER A 269 -1.53 -12.50 37.86
C SER A 269 -0.22 -12.59 37.07
N LEU A 270 0.56 -13.66 37.27
CA LEU A 270 1.77 -13.92 36.48
C LEU A 270 1.45 -14.10 35.00
N VAL A 271 0.45 -14.91 34.66
CA VAL A 271 0.01 -15.10 33.26
C VAL A 271 -0.52 -13.79 32.68
N SER A 272 -1.35 -13.06 33.41
CA SER A 272 -1.92 -11.79 32.94
C SER A 272 -0.84 -10.76 32.66
N ALA A 273 0.18 -10.65 33.52
CA ALA A 273 1.34 -9.80 33.29
C ALA A 273 2.13 -10.24 32.06
N GLY A 274 2.34 -11.56 31.88
CA GLY A 274 3.01 -12.11 30.71
C GLY A 274 2.25 -11.81 29.41
N VAL A 275 0.94 -11.95 29.40
CA VAL A 275 0.08 -11.61 28.25
C VAL A 275 0.13 -10.12 27.96
N ALA A 276 0.03 -9.25 28.98
CA ALA A 276 0.11 -7.80 28.79
C ALA A 276 1.46 -7.37 28.18
N ILE A 277 2.57 -7.92 28.70
CA ILE A 277 3.92 -7.66 28.16
C ILE A 277 4.03 -8.22 26.74
N GLY A 278 3.53 -9.42 26.49
CA GLY A 278 3.57 -10.08 25.18
C GLY A 278 2.80 -9.31 24.12
N VAL A 279 1.59 -8.83 24.43
CA VAL A 279 0.79 -7.97 23.54
C VAL A 279 1.54 -6.66 23.27
N GLY A 280 2.11 -6.04 24.30
CA GLY A 280 2.90 -4.81 24.14
C GLY A 280 4.12 -5.00 23.22
N LEU A 281 4.88 -6.09 23.42
CA LEU A 281 6.04 -6.43 22.57
C LEU A 281 5.64 -6.78 21.14
N GLY A 282 4.54 -7.52 20.97
CA GLY A 282 3.99 -7.87 19.67
C GLY A 282 3.53 -6.64 18.89
N TYR A 283 2.81 -5.73 19.56
CA TYR A 283 2.39 -4.46 18.97
C TYR A 283 3.59 -3.58 18.58
N ALA A 284 4.59 -3.46 19.45
CA ALA A 284 5.81 -2.70 19.15
C ALA A 284 6.60 -3.29 17.96
N SER A 285 6.68 -4.61 17.88
CA SER A 285 7.35 -5.32 16.79
C SER A 285 6.59 -5.16 15.47
N ALA A 286 5.26 -5.26 15.50
CA ALA A 286 4.43 -4.98 14.33
C ALA A 286 4.64 -3.55 13.84
N GLN A 287 4.64 -2.56 14.75
CA GLN A 287 4.88 -1.15 14.41
C GLN A 287 6.24 -0.94 13.74
N ALA A 288 7.30 -1.56 14.26
CA ALA A 288 8.61 -1.50 13.63
C ALA A 288 8.60 -2.08 12.20
N VAL A 289 7.93 -3.21 11.99
CA VAL A 289 7.78 -3.82 10.66
C VAL A 289 6.96 -2.93 9.72
N ALA A 290 5.87 -2.34 10.19
CA ALA A 290 5.02 -1.46 9.38
C ALA A 290 5.77 -0.21 8.93
N ILE A 291 6.60 0.40 9.77
CA ILE A 291 7.43 1.56 9.39
C ILE A 291 8.35 1.18 8.23
N VAL A 292 9.12 0.10 8.38
CA VAL A 292 10.08 -0.35 7.36
C VAL A 292 9.39 -0.72 6.04
N MET A 293 8.18 -1.30 6.11
CA MET A 293 7.42 -1.67 4.91
C MET A 293 6.69 -0.48 4.27
N SER A 294 6.21 0.49 5.04
CA SER A 294 5.53 1.67 4.51
C SER A 294 6.48 2.58 3.72
N GLU A 295 7.76 2.62 4.09
CA GLU A 295 8.80 3.31 3.33
C GLU A 295 9.01 2.71 1.93
N LYS A 296 9.04 1.36 1.84
CA LYS A 296 9.33 0.66 0.58
C LYS A 296 8.12 0.48 -0.33
N SER A 297 6.94 0.29 0.25
CA SER A 297 5.72 -0.05 -0.51
C SER A 297 4.90 1.17 -0.91
N GLY A 298 5.11 2.33 -0.28
CA GLY A 298 4.32 3.54 -0.52
C GLY A 298 2.92 3.50 0.09
N PHE A 299 2.52 2.41 0.74
CA PHE A 299 1.24 2.25 1.45
C PHE A 299 1.42 2.50 2.95
N VAL A 300 0.43 3.14 3.58
CA VAL A 300 0.38 3.23 5.04
C VAL A 300 -0.24 1.93 5.57
N LEU A 301 0.48 1.23 6.44
CA LEU A 301 -0.01 0.00 7.10
C LEU A 301 -0.47 0.34 8.53
N PRO A 302 -1.75 0.72 8.76
CA PRO A 302 -2.22 1.06 10.08
C PRO A 302 -2.26 -0.19 10.96
N ILE A 303 -1.50 -0.16 12.05
CA ILE A 303 -1.57 -1.19 13.09
C ILE A 303 -2.44 -0.65 14.20
N THR A 304 -3.57 -1.31 14.39
CA THR A 304 -4.51 -1.02 15.47
C THR A 304 -4.82 -2.31 16.19
N LEU A 305 -5.09 -2.20 17.49
CA LEU A 305 -5.65 -3.31 18.25
C LEU A 305 -7.15 -3.30 18.01
N GLY A 306 -7.63 -4.33 17.31
CA GLY A 306 -9.04 -4.50 16.99
C GLY A 306 -9.82 -5.18 18.11
N GLU A 307 -11.14 -5.27 17.93
CA GLU A 307 -12.01 -6.05 18.81
C GLU A 307 -11.63 -7.54 18.82
N ASP A 308 -11.19 -8.07 17.68
CA ASP A 308 -10.75 -9.46 17.53
C ASP A 308 -9.53 -9.77 18.42
N ASP A 309 -8.60 -8.83 18.55
CA ASP A 309 -7.40 -9.00 19.38
C ASP A 309 -7.77 -9.06 20.87
N LEU A 310 -8.74 -8.24 21.28
CA LEU A 310 -9.26 -8.24 22.65
C LEU A 310 -9.94 -9.58 22.97
N TRP A 311 -10.81 -10.07 22.08
CA TRP A 311 -11.44 -11.38 22.25
C TRP A 311 -10.43 -12.52 22.31
N PHE A 312 -9.38 -12.47 21.49
CA PHE A 312 -8.30 -13.44 21.53
C PHE A 312 -7.55 -13.43 22.88
N VAL A 313 -7.21 -12.24 23.40
CA VAL A 313 -6.56 -12.10 24.72
C VAL A 313 -7.47 -12.61 25.83
N LEU A 314 -8.76 -12.28 25.80
CA LEU A 314 -9.73 -12.77 26.78
C LEU A 314 -9.88 -14.30 26.73
N LEU A 315 -9.94 -14.88 25.53
CA LEU A 315 -9.98 -16.33 25.35
C LEU A 315 -8.71 -16.99 25.91
N LEU A 316 -7.53 -16.40 25.64
CA LEU A 316 -6.25 -16.90 26.16
C LEU A 316 -6.23 -16.90 27.70
N LEU A 317 -6.67 -15.81 28.31
CA LEU A 317 -6.77 -15.71 29.78
C LEU A 317 -7.83 -16.68 30.34
N ALA A 318 -8.95 -16.88 29.66
CA ALA A 318 -9.96 -17.85 30.07
C ALA A 318 -9.44 -19.29 30.02
N VAL A 319 -8.72 -19.67 28.96
CA VAL A 319 -8.06 -20.98 28.84
C VAL A 319 -7.01 -21.14 29.93
N ALA A 320 -6.17 -20.13 30.16
CA ALA A 320 -5.17 -20.16 31.23
C ALA A 320 -5.82 -20.30 32.62
N ALA A 321 -6.90 -19.57 32.89
CA ALA A 321 -7.68 -19.68 34.12
C ALA A 321 -8.14 -21.12 34.38
N VAL A 322 -8.67 -21.80 33.35
CA VAL A 322 -9.09 -23.21 33.42
C VAL A 322 -7.90 -24.12 33.66
N VAL A 323 -6.83 -24.00 32.87
CA VAL A 323 -5.62 -24.85 33.00
C VAL A 323 -4.98 -24.71 34.37
N LEU A 324 -4.93 -23.49 34.93
CA LEU A 324 -4.35 -23.21 36.24
C LEU A 324 -5.22 -23.69 37.41
N THR A 325 -6.50 -24.04 37.18
CA THR A 325 -7.31 -24.68 38.22
C THR A 325 -6.78 -26.07 38.59
N LEU A 326 -6.28 -26.86 37.64
CA LEU A 326 -5.73 -28.21 37.86
C LEU A 326 -4.62 -28.23 38.93
N PRO A 327 -3.51 -27.49 38.77
CA PRO A 327 -2.45 -27.47 39.77
C PRO A 327 -2.91 -26.85 41.10
N ALA A 328 -3.82 -25.87 41.08
CA ALA A 328 -4.39 -25.30 42.31
C ALA A 328 -5.26 -26.33 43.08
N VAL A 329 -6.05 -27.15 42.39
CA VAL A 329 -6.86 -28.23 43.00
C VAL A 329 -5.97 -29.39 43.48
N LEU A 330 -4.85 -29.68 42.81
CA LEU A 330 -3.90 -30.69 43.28
C LEU A 330 -3.32 -30.33 44.67
N SER A 331 -3.17 -29.04 44.99
CA SER A 331 -2.79 -28.59 46.34
C SER A 331 -3.84 -28.94 47.41
N TYR A 332 -5.12 -29.06 47.03
CA TYR A 332 -6.25 -29.36 47.91
C TYR A 332 -6.19 -30.78 48.50
N ARG A 333 -5.55 -31.71 47.78
CA ARG A 333 -5.49 -33.14 48.13
C ARG A 333 -4.27 -33.52 48.98
N GLN A 334 -3.29 -32.64 49.14
CA GLN A 334 -2.11 -32.96 49.96
C GLN A 334 -2.44 -32.85 51.45
N SER A 335 -2.06 -33.85 52.25
CA SER A 335 -2.28 -33.83 53.69
C SER A 335 -1.28 -32.86 54.37
N PRO A 336 -1.69 -32.13 55.43
CA PRO A 336 -0.78 -31.25 56.16
C PRO A 336 0.46 -32.00 56.71
N ALA A 337 0.28 -33.26 57.10
CA ALA A 337 1.35 -34.11 57.62
C ALA A 337 2.32 -34.60 56.53
N ALA A 338 1.86 -34.80 55.30
CA ALA A 338 2.71 -35.13 54.16
C ALA A 338 3.51 -33.89 53.69
N ALA A 339 2.85 -32.74 53.61
CA ALA A 339 3.47 -31.47 53.20
C ALA A 339 4.62 -31.02 54.13
N LEU A 340 4.55 -31.35 55.43
CA LEU A 340 5.61 -31.04 56.41
C LEU A 340 6.76 -32.05 56.42
N ARG A 341 6.53 -33.30 55.98
CA ARG A 341 7.57 -34.34 55.86
C ARG A 341 8.41 -34.23 54.58
N GLY A 342 7.93 -33.50 53.58
CA GLY A 342 8.63 -33.34 52.30
C GLY A 342 8.53 -34.55 51.37
N GLU A 343 7.53 -35.41 51.60
CA GLU A 343 7.14 -36.53 50.72
C GLU A 343 6.06 -36.08 49.72
#